data_AF-A0A7K0FN27-F1
#
_entry.id   AF-A0A7K0FN27-F1
#
_cell.length_a   1.000
_cell.length_b   1.000
_cell.length_c   1.000
_cell.angle_alpha   90.00
_cell.angle_beta   90.00
_cell.angle_gamma   90.00
#
_symmetry.space_group_name_H-M   'P 1'
#
loop_
_entity.id
_entity.type
_entity.pdbx_description
1 polymer ?
#
loop_
_entity_poly.entity_id
_entity_poly.type
_entity_poly.pdbx_seq_one_letter_code
_entity_poly.pdbx_strand_id
1 'polypeptide(L)' 'MLSVLLQLSQTGYFMLLAGLFFFPLLVALVTAKDIFFNENLSANLKLVWLLIVILIPLLGAIIYFFWGKPMASRKKF' A
#
# COMPACT_ATOMS: atom_id res chain seq x y z
N MET A 1 -21.57 15.31 -7.13
CA MET A 1 -20.73 14.40 -6.32
C MET A 1 -21.16 12.95 -6.49
N LEU A 2 -22.43 12.60 -6.25
CA LEU A 2 -22.96 11.24 -6.48
C LEU A 2 -22.84 10.78 -7.95
N SER A 3 -23.12 11.66 -8.91
CA SER A 3 -23.00 11.38 -10.36
C SER A 3 -21.56 11.10 -10.82
N VAL A 4 -20.58 11.79 -10.25
CA VAL A 4 -19.15 11.62 -10.55
C VAL A 4 -18.64 10.28 -9.98
N LEU A 5 -19.09 9.91 -8.78
CA LEU A 5 -18.76 8.61 -8.17
C LEU A 5 -19.36 7.44 -8.97
N LEU A 6 -20.59 7.59 -9.47
CA LEU A 6 -21.24 6.61 -10.34
C LEU A 6 -20.53 6.47 -11.70
N GLN A 7 -20.08 7.57 -12.30
CA GLN A 7 -19.30 7.52 -13.55
C GLN A 7 -17.92 6.89 -13.35
N LEU A 8 -17.21 7.24 -12.27
CA LEU A 8 -15.96 6.58 -11.89
C LEU A 8 -16.17 5.09 -11.68
N SER A 9 -17.21 4.68 -10.92
CA SER A 9 -17.57 3.29 -10.71
C SER A 9 -17.82 2.50 -12.00
N GLN A 10 -18.35 3.13 -13.05
CA GLN A 10 -18.60 2.47 -14.34
C GLN A 10 -17.38 2.44 -15.26
N THR A 11 -16.36 3.25 -14.98
CA THR A 11 -15.08 3.16 -15.67
C THR A 11 -14.20 2.09 -15.00
N GLY A 12 -13.70 1.13 -15.77
CA GLY A 12 -12.78 0.09 -15.27
C GLY A 12 -11.55 0.64 -14.53
N TYR A 13 -11.21 1.92 -14.74
CA TYR A 13 -10.18 2.66 -14.01
C TYR A 13 -10.42 2.74 -12.51
N PHE A 14 -11.66 2.93 -12.05
CA PHE A 14 -11.94 2.97 -10.62
C PHE A 14 -11.67 1.61 -9.96
N MET A 15 -12.15 0.52 -10.56
CA MET A 15 -11.90 -0.84 -10.07
C MET A 15 -10.40 -1.15 -10.07
N LEU A 16 -9.67 -0.72 -11.10
CA LEU A 16 -8.22 -0.91 -11.18
C LEU A 16 -7.47 -0.14 -10.08
N LEU A 17 -7.80 1.13 -9.86
CA LEU A 17 -7.16 1.94 -8.82
C LEU A 17 -7.54 1.48 -7.41
N ALA A 18 -8.81 1.14 -7.19
CA ALA A 18 -9.26 0.56 -5.93
C ALA A 18 -8.57 -0.78 -5.67
N GLY A 19 -8.47 -1.65 -6.68
CA GLY A 19 -7.72 -2.90 -6.60
C GLY A 19 -6.26 -2.67 -6.24
N LEU A 20 -5.57 -1.75 -6.95
CA LEU A 20 -4.17 -1.44 -6.70
C LEU A 20 -3.92 -0.92 -5.27
N PHE A 21 -4.88 -0.20 -4.70
CA PHE A 21 -4.76 0.35 -3.34
C PHE A 21 -5.17 -0.66 -2.25
N PHE A 22 -6.32 -1.31 -2.39
CA PHE A 22 -6.89 -2.18 -1.36
C PHE A 22 -6.35 -3.61 -1.39
N PHE A 23 -5.93 -4.13 -2.54
CA PHE A 23 -5.41 -5.50 -2.64
C PHE A 23 -4.15 -5.70 -1.78
N PRO A 24 -3.12 -4.82 -1.83
CA PRO A 24 -1.97 -4.93 -0.94
C PRO A 24 -2.35 -4.87 0.55
N LEU A 25 -3.36 -4.07 0.92
CA LEU A 25 -3.85 -4.00 2.30
C LEU A 25 -4.52 -5.30 2.74
N LEU A 26 -5.34 -5.91 1.88
CA LEU A 26 -5.98 -7.20 2.17
C LEU A 26 -4.93 -8.30 2.33
N VAL A 27 -3.95 -8.36 1.43
CA VAL A 27 -2.83 -9.32 1.54
C VAL A 27 -2.06 -9.08 2.84
N ALA A 28 -1.74 -7.82 3.16
CA ALA A 28 -1.04 -7.48 4.40
C ALA A 28 -1.81 -7.93 5.66
N LEU A 29 -3.13 -7.79 5.70
CA LEU A 29 -3.95 -8.25 6.83
C LEU A 29 -3.92 -9.78 6.97
N VAL A 30 -4.06 -10.51 5.87
CA VAL A 30 -4.01 -11.98 5.88
C VAL A 30 -2.61 -12.46 6.31
N THR A 31 -1.55 -11.86 5.78
CA THR A 31 -0.17 -12.18 6.16
C THR A 31 0.13 -11.81 7.60
N ALA A 32 -0.35 -10.65 8.09
CA ALA A 32 -0.18 -10.27 9.49
C ALA A 32 -0.85 -11.28 10.42
N LYS A 33 -2.07 -11.72 10.10
CA LYS A 33 -2.75 -12.80 10.83
C LYS A 33 -1.88 -14.06 10.86
N ASP A 34 -1.40 -14.52 9.70
CA ASP A 34 -0.52 -15.69 9.63
C ASP A 34 0.72 -15.55 10.52
N ILE A 35 1.43 -14.42 10.44
CA ILE A 35 2.61 -14.14 11.27
C ILE A 35 2.28 -14.19 12.77
N PHE A 36 1.16 -13.59 13.19
CA PHE A 36 0.74 -13.58 14.59
C PHE A 36 0.49 -15.00 15.11
N PHE A 37 -0.20 -15.84 14.33
CA PHE A 37 -0.58 -17.20 14.73
C PHE A 37 0.47 -18.27 14.42
N ASN A 38 1.56 -17.93 13.74
CA ASN A 38 2.62 -18.88 13.45
C ASN A 38 3.43 -19.21 14.71
N GLU A 39 3.26 -20.42 15.24
CA GLU A 39 3.95 -20.90 16.45
C GLU A 39 5.44 -21.20 16.23
N ASN A 40 5.86 -21.38 14.97
CA ASN A 40 7.25 -21.65 14.60
C ASN A 40 8.12 -20.39 14.51
N LEU A 41 7.52 -19.19 14.60
CA LEU A 41 8.25 -17.92 14.58
C LEU A 41 8.50 -17.43 16.01
N SER A 42 9.77 -17.09 16.30
CA SER A 42 10.10 -16.36 17.52
C SER A 42 9.48 -14.96 17.52
N ALA A 43 9.24 -14.39 18.70
CA ALA A 43 8.61 -13.07 18.83
C ALA A 43 9.36 -11.97 18.06
N ASN A 44 10.70 -11.97 18.13
CA ASN A 44 11.53 -11.02 17.39
C ASN A 44 11.35 -11.17 15.86
N LEU A 45 11.28 -12.41 15.38
CA LEU A 45 11.12 -12.68 13.96
C LEU A 45 9.71 -12.26 13.48
N LYS A 46 8.68 -12.44 14.31
CA LYS A 46 7.32 -11.92 14.02
C LYS A 46 7.33 -10.40 13.86
N LEU A 47 8.00 -9.67 14.76
CA LEU A 47 8.11 -8.22 14.69
C LEU A 47 8.80 -7.75 13.40
N VAL A 48 9.89 -8.42 13.02
CA VAL A 48 10.60 -8.13 11.76
C VAL A 48 9.67 -8.35 10.55
N TRP A 49 8.95 -9.48 10.51
CA TRP A 49 8.03 -9.76 9.41
C TRP A 49 6.86 -8.78 9.34
N LEU A 50 6.29 -8.39 10.48
CA LEU A 50 5.24 -7.37 10.53
C LEU A 50 5.75 -6.01 10.01
N LEU A 51 6.97 -5.61 10.37
CA LEU A 51 7.60 -4.40 9.83
C LEU A 51 7.74 -4.48 8.31
N ILE A 52 8.20 -5.62 7.77
CA ILE A 52 8.33 -5.82 6.32
C ILE A 52 6.97 -5.70 5.63
N VAL A 53 5.95 -6.40 6.14
CA VAL A 53 4.59 -6.42 5.57
C VAL A 53 3.96 -5.03 5.55
N ILE A 54 4.22 -4.20 6.56
CA ILE A 54 3.69 -2.84 6.63
C ILE A 54 4.52 -1.86 5.78
N LEU A 55 5.85 -1.92 5.86
CA LEU A 55 6.71 -0.90 5.27
C LEU A 55 6.92 -1.09 3.77
N ILE A 56 7.05 -2.32 3.27
CA ILE A 56 7.31 -2.56 1.83
C ILE A 56 6.24 -1.94 0.93
N PRO A 57 4.92 -2.13 1.18
CA PRO A 57 3.88 -1.49 0.37
C PRO A 57 3.95 0.04 0.36
N LEU A 58 4.52 0.64 1.41
CA LEU A 58 4.66 2.09 1.56
C LEU A 58 5.96 2.64 0.96
N LEU A 59 6.95 1.79 0.65
CA LEU A 59 8.27 2.23 0.17
C LEU A 59 8.17 3.13 -1.06
N GLY A 60 7.34 2.79 -2.04
CA GLY A 60 7.17 3.60 -3.24
C GLY A 60 6.67 5.01 -2.94
N ALA A 61 5.69 5.13 -2.04
CA ALA A 61 5.15 6.41 -1.60
C ALA A 61 6.18 7.22 -0.80
N ILE A 62 6.91 6.56 0.10
CA ILE A 62 8.01 7.16 0.87
C ILE A 62 9.08 7.71 -0.08
N ILE A 63 9.58 6.89 -1.01
CA ILE A 63 10.60 7.28 -2.00
C ILE A 63 10.12 8.47 -2.83
N TYR A 64 8.88 8.44 -3.32
CA TYR A 64 8.33 9.55 -4.08
C TYR A 64 8.26 10.84 -3.25
N PHE A 65 7.82 10.76 -2.00
CA PHE A 65 7.68 11.94 -1.14
C PHE A 65 9.02 12.61 -0.84
N PHE A 66 10.05 11.82 -0.52
CA PHE A 66 11.37 12.35 -0.16
C PHE A 66 12.25 12.68 -1.36
N TRP A 67 12.11 11.98 -2.49
CA TRP A 67 13.00 12.13 -3.64
C TRP A 67 12.27 12.64 -4.88
N GLY A 68 11.16 12.01 -5.25
CA GLY A 68 10.40 12.36 -6.45
C GLY A 68 9.81 13.78 -6.41
N LYS A 69 9.17 14.14 -5.30
CA LYS A 69 8.50 15.45 -5.13
C LYS A 69 9.51 16.62 -5.20
N PRO A 70 10.65 16.59 -4.50
CA PRO A 70 11.67 17.64 -4.68
C PRO A 70 12.21 17.74 -6.11
N MET A 71 12.46 16.62 -6.79
CA MET A 71 12.91 16.64 -8.20
C MET A 71 11.87 17.26 -9.13
N ALA A 72 10.58 16.94 -8.94
CA ALA A 72 9.50 17.53 -9.71
C ALA A 72 9.40 19.06 -9.48
N SER A 73 9.56 19.52 -8.25
CA SER A 73 9.49 20.96 -7.91
C SER A 73 10.65 21.78 -8.50
N ARG A 74 11.83 21.17 -8.70
CA ARG A 74 12.99 21.80 -9.36
C ARG A 74 12.84 21.98 -10.87
N LYS A 75 11.86 21.32 -11.49
CA LYS A 75 11.65 21.33 -12.95
C LYS A 75 10.77 22.49 -13.46
N LYS A 76 10.51 23.51 -12.65
CA LYS A 76 9.84 24.73 -13.11
C LYS A 76 10.83 25.55 -13.96
N PHE A 77 10.68 25.46 -15.28
CA PHE A 77 11.17 26.46 -16.24
C PHE A 77 10.11 27.54 -16.41
#